data_AF-A0A1H9V5X3-F1
#
_entry.id   AF-A0A1H9V5X3-F1
#
_cell.length_a   1.000
_cell.length_b   1.000
_cell.length_c   1.000
_cell.angle_alpha   90.00
_cell.angle_beta   90.00
_cell.angle_gamma   90.00
#
_symmetry.space_group_name_H-M   'P 1'
#
loop_
_entity.id
_entity.type
_entity.pdbx_description
1 polymer ?
#
loop_
_entity_poly.entity_id
_entity_poly.type
_entity_poly.pdbx_seq_one_letter_code
_entity_poly.pdbx_strand_id
1 'polypeptide(L)' 'MQGKKHFQEKLFVSFQLSNAVPADNIYRRLKDLIDFSFMYKATSNYYGDEGQKSIDPVVFIKLMLVGYLENL' A
#
# COMPACT_ATOMS: atom_id res chain seq x y z
N MET A 1 2.84 16.49 -3.64
CA MET A 1 2.09 16.10 -2.42
C MET A 1 2.08 14.58 -2.30
N GLN A 2 1.88 14.00 -1.10
CA GLN A 2 1.68 12.55 -0.94
C GLN A 2 0.36 12.12 -1.61
N GLY A 3 0.43 11.27 -2.64
CA GLY A 3 -0.74 10.82 -3.38
C GLY A 3 -1.49 9.68 -2.68
N LYS A 4 -2.05 9.97 -1.50
CA LYS A 4 -2.82 9.02 -0.68
C LYS A 4 -3.77 8.18 -1.53
N LYS A 5 -3.61 6.86 -1.48
CA LYS A 5 -4.37 5.88 -2.25
C LYS A 5 -5.40 5.22 -1.35
N HIS A 6 -6.65 5.65 -1.52
CA HIS A 6 -7.79 4.98 -0.91
C HIS A 6 -8.16 3.78 -1.77
N PHE A 7 -7.86 2.57 -1.28
CA PHE A 7 -8.27 1.34 -1.95
C PHE A 7 -9.70 0.99 -1.54
N GLN A 8 -10.55 0.79 -2.53
CA GLN A 8 -11.89 0.23 -2.37
C GLN A 8 -12.08 -0.83 -3.44
N GLU A 9 -12.68 -1.96 -3.06
CA GLU A 9 -13.01 -2.99 -4.02
C GLU A 9 -14.14 -2.54 -4.94
N LYS A 10 -14.05 -2.93 -6.21
CA LYS A 10 -15.12 -2.64 -7.17
C LYS A 10 -16.28 -3.61 -6.92
N LEU A 11 -17.46 -3.06 -6.66
CA LEU A 11 -18.66 -3.83 -6.27
C LEU A 11 -19.29 -4.63 -7.42
N PHE A 12 -19.09 -4.20 -8.68
CA PHE A 12 -19.78 -4.77 -9.85
C PHE A 12 -18.84 -5.46 -10.84
N VAL A 13 -17.69 -5.93 -10.35
CA VAL A 13 -16.73 -6.69 -11.17
C VAL A 13 -16.83 -8.15 -10.76
N SER A 14 -16.93 -9.05 -11.74
CA SER A 14 -16.96 -10.51 -11.50
C SER A 14 -15.69 -11.02 -10.80
N PHE A 15 -14.60 -10.29 -10.93
CA PHE A 15 -13.32 -10.56 -10.29
C PHE A 15 -13.04 -9.57 -9.15
N GLN A 16 -12.79 -10.12 -7.96
CA GLN A 16 -12.30 -9.39 -6.80
C GLN A 16 -10.94 -9.96 -6.39
N LEU A 17 -9.94 -9.08 -6.27
CA LEU A 17 -8.57 -9.49 -5.94
C LEU A 17 -8.51 -10.16 -4.56
N SER A 18 -9.28 -9.68 -3.58
CA SER A 18 -9.37 -10.33 -2.27
C SER A 18 -9.78 -11.79 -2.40
N ASN A 19 -10.76 -12.14 -3.23
CA ASN A 19 -11.21 -13.53 -3.37
C ASN A 19 -10.16 -14.42 -4.05
N ALA A 20 -9.29 -13.85 -4.88
CA ALA A 20 -8.23 -14.59 -5.57
C ALA A 20 -6.98 -14.83 -4.70
N VAL A 21 -6.78 -14.06 -3.63
CA VAL A 21 -5.62 -14.22 -2.72
C VAL A 21 -5.99 -15.20 -1.61
N PRO A 22 -5.25 -16.31 -1.40
CA PRO A 22 -5.52 -17.27 -0.34
C PRO A 22 -5.68 -16.64 1.04
N ALA A 23 -6.56 -17.21 1.88
CA ALA A 23 -6.84 -16.68 3.21
C ALA A 23 -5.64 -16.76 4.17
N ASP A 24 -4.78 -17.76 3.97
CA ASP A 24 -3.54 -18.03 4.71
C ASP A 24 -2.32 -17.28 4.16
N ASN A 25 -2.51 -16.46 3.12
CA ASN A 25 -1.43 -15.69 2.52
C ASN A 25 -0.72 -14.78 3.55
N ILE A 26 0.61 -14.83 3.59
CA ILE A 26 1.43 -14.10 4.56
C ILE A 26 1.18 -12.58 4.54
N TYR A 27 0.86 -12.00 3.39
CA TYR A 27 0.64 -10.56 3.25
C TYR A 27 -0.69 -10.10 3.85
N ARG A 28 -1.68 -10.99 3.97
CA ARG A 28 -2.89 -10.71 4.75
C ARG A 28 -2.56 -10.54 6.22
N ARG A 29 -1.77 -11.47 6.78
CA ARG A 29 -1.30 -11.39 8.18
C ARG A 29 -0.45 -10.15 8.41
N LEU A 30 0.47 -9.85 7.49
CA LEU A 30 1.34 -8.68 7.57
C LEU A 30 0.54 -7.37 7.57
N LYS A 31 -0.52 -7.29 6.76
CA LYS A 31 -1.42 -6.13 6.72
C LYS A 31 -2.08 -5.88 8.08
N ASP A 32 -2.43 -6.93 8.82
CA ASP A 32 -3.09 -6.81 10.12
C ASP A 32 -2.10 -6.53 11.27
N LEU A 33 -0.84 -6.95 11.12
CA LEU A 33 0.20 -6.78 12.14
C LEU A 33 0.85 -5.39 12.14
N ILE A 34 0.84 -4.69 11.01
CA ILE A 34 1.56 -3.42 10.86
C ILE A 34 0.60 -2.33 10.36
N ASP A 35 0.37 -1.33 11.21
CA ASP A 35 -0.23 -0.07 10.77
C ASP A 35 0.84 0.82 10.13
N PHE A 36 0.74 1.02 8.82
CA PHE A 36 1.65 1.86 8.04
C PHE A 36 1.27 3.35 8.05
N SER A 37 0.21 3.76 8.76
CA SER A 37 -0.27 5.15 8.80
C SER A 37 0.82 6.16 9.21
N PHE A 38 1.79 5.74 10.04
CA PHE A 38 2.92 6.56 10.46
C PHE A 38 3.80 7.03 9.29
N MET A 39 3.81 6.31 8.16
CA MET A 39 4.62 6.66 6.99
C MET A 39 4.24 8.02 6.41
N TYR A 40 2.98 8.43 6.51
CA TYR A 40 2.54 9.73 6.01
C TYR A 40 3.23 10.87 6.77
N LYS A 41 3.33 10.78 8.10
CA LYS A 41 4.04 11.76 8.91
C LYS A 41 5.55 11.66 8.73
N ALA A 42 6.09 10.44 8.71
CA ALA A 42 7.53 10.21 8.61
C ALA A 42 8.11 10.71 7.27
N THR A 43 7.31 10.72 6.21
CA THR A 43 7.79 11.08 4.87
C THR A 43 7.31 12.44 4.36
N SER A 44 6.55 13.21 5.14
CA SER A 44 5.93 14.46 4.67
C SER A 44 6.93 15.40 4.02
N ASN A 45 8.12 15.55 4.63
CA ASN A 45 9.14 16.49 4.20
C ASN A 45 9.86 16.08 2.90
N TYR A 46 9.68 14.85 2.44
CA TYR A 46 10.29 14.35 1.20
C TYR A 46 9.36 14.45 -0.01
N TYR A 47 8.11 14.86 0.20
CA TYR A 47 7.13 15.04 -0.85
C TYR A 47 6.87 16.53 -1.01
N GLY A 48 6.96 17.05 -2.24
CA GLY A 48 6.67 18.47 -2.49
C GLY A 48 5.21 18.83 -2.16
N ASP A 49 4.92 20.10 -1.94
CA ASP A 49 3.55 20.55 -1.58
C ASP A 49 2.69 20.93 -2.80
N GLU A 50 3.30 21.10 -3.96
CA GLU A 50 2.63 21.56 -5.18
C GLU A 50 2.83 20.60 -6.35
N GLY A 51 2.06 20.81 -7.43
CA GLY A 51 2.13 20.03 -8.66
C GLY A 51 1.44 18.67 -8.59
N GLN A 52 1.93 17.70 -9.38
CA GLN A 52 1.31 16.38 -9.48
C GLN A 52 1.48 15.59 -8.19
N LYS A 53 0.43 14.85 -7.79
CA LYS A 53 0.49 13.91 -6.67
C LYS A 53 1.52 12.82 -6.96
N SER A 54 2.49 12.67 -6.06
CA SER A 54 3.48 11.59 -6.12
C SER A 54 2.84 10.26 -5.69
N ILE A 55 3.60 9.17 -5.73
CA ILE A 55 3.14 7.87 -5.21
C ILE A 55 2.68 7.96 -3.75
N ASP A 56 1.78 7.08 -3.32
CA ASP A 56 1.48 6.95 -1.90
C ASP A 56 2.70 6.38 -1.15
N PRO A 57 3.21 7.05 -0.09
CA PRO A 57 4.36 6.55 0.67
C PRO A 57 4.14 5.17 1.29
N VAL A 58 2.91 4.83 1.70
CA VAL A 58 2.57 3.49 2.22
C VAL A 58 2.68 2.44 1.11
N VAL A 59 2.26 2.77 -0.10
CA VAL A 59 2.39 1.87 -1.25
C VAL A 59 3.86 1.66 -1.60
N PHE A 60 4.65 2.74 -1.63
CA PHE A 60 6.07 2.68 -1.92
C PHE A 60 6.82 1.75 -0.95
N ILE A 61 6.60 1.91 0.36
CA ILE A 61 7.22 1.05 1.37
C ILE A 61 6.74 -0.40 1.26
N LYS A 62 5.46 -0.64 0.98
CA LYS A 62 4.96 -2.00 0.76
C LYS A 62 5.64 -2.68 -0.43
N LEU A 63 5.90 -1.96 -1.52
CA LEU A 63 6.63 -2.51 -2.66
C LEU A 63 8.07 -2.88 -2.28
N MET A 64 8.78 -2.01 -1.54
CA MET A 64 10.13 -2.31 -1.04
C MET A 64 10.14 -3.50 -0.09
N LEU A 65 9.15 -3.60 0.81
CA LEU A 65 9.02 -4.70 1.75
C LEU A 65 8.76 -6.03 1.04
N VAL A 66 7.88 -6.04 0.03
CA VAL A 66 7.66 -7.23 -0.82
C VAL A 66 8.94 -7.61 -1.53
N GLY A 67 9.67 -6.65 -2.13
CA GLY A 67 10.95 -6.93 -2.78
C GLY A 67 11.96 -7.58 -1.83
N TYR A 68 12.05 -7.08 -0.60
CA TYR A 68 12.89 -7.66 0.44
C TYR A 68 12.45 -9.07 0.86
N LEU A 69 11.15 -9.29 1.10
CA LEU A 69 10.61 -10.57 1.58
C LEU A 69 10.66 -11.68 0.52
N GLU A 70 10.51 -11.32 -0.75
CA GLU A 70 10.54 -12.26 -1.88
C GLU A 70 11.93 -12.38 -2.53
N ASN A 71 12.93 -11.65 -2.01
CA ASN A 71 14.30 -11.62 -2.53
C ASN A 71 14.36 -11.26 -4.03
N LEU A 72 13.67 -10.16 -4.39
CA LEU A 72 13.60 -9.57 -5.73
C LEU A 72 14.58 -8.41 -5.92
#